data_AF-A0A6A6N2F1-F1
#
_entry.id   AF-A0A6A6N2F1-F1
#
_cell.length_a   1.000
_cell.length_b   1.000
_cell.length_c   1.000
_cell.angle_alpha   90.00
_cell.angle_beta   90.00
_cell.angle_gamma   90.00
#
_symmetry.space_group_name_H-M   'P 1'
#
loop_
_entity.id
_entity.type
_entity.pdbx_description
1 polymer ?
#
loop_
_entity_poly.entity_id
_entity_poly.type
_entity_poly.pdbx_seq_one_letter_code
_entity_poly.pdbx_strand_id
1 'polypeptide(L)'
;MPRGIGQLTSLENLSAFMVAKDNGVSKHSGRLGELRDLNNLRDVLRIMNLCSCPNLTSTPLIPSVQHLVLKNASKKSLKDILKMKISVHPFLFFDFPSQLKILQIENIEDLEFLPEELLTNLTSLQQLYIRYCPRITKVSSAFRHLTSLEHLVILACEELDLSDSEDHSDMRWQYLRRLRVLQLVNLNKLASIPKGLQHVPTLRKLTIQNCPNLISLLEWMGSLTALWIEECPQLLERCKSNICVDWPKIAHIPNISIDDRWIQVNGCYKL
;
A
#
# COMPACT_ATOMS: atom_id res chain seq x y z
N MET A 1 21.97 11.28 8.16
CA MET A 1 23.05 10.40 7.68
C MET A 1 24.33 11.19 7.46
N PRO A 2 25.54 10.64 7.68
CA PRO A 2 26.78 11.32 7.31
C PRO A 2 26.91 11.41 5.78
N ARG A 3 27.58 12.47 5.31
CA ARG A 3 27.90 12.68 3.90
C ARG A 3 28.99 11.70 3.44
N GLY A 4 28.90 11.24 2.20
CA GLY A 4 29.85 10.32 1.57
C GLY A 4 29.36 8.88 1.50
N ILE A 5 28.12 8.57 1.88
CA ILE A 5 27.61 7.19 1.83
C ILE A 5 27.59 6.66 0.40
N GLY A 6 27.34 7.50 -0.60
CA GLY A 6 27.33 7.11 -2.01
C GLY A 6 28.68 6.62 -2.54
N GLN A 7 29.78 6.91 -1.83
CA GLN A 7 31.09 6.38 -2.19
C GLN A 7 31.24 4.90 -1.83
N LEU A 8 30.34 4.36 -1.00
CA LEU A 8 30.32 2.96 -0.60
C LEU A 8 29.57 2.11 -1.64
N THR A 9 30.02 2.10 -2.89
CA THR A 9 29.33 1.41 -4.01
C THR A 9 29.23 -0.10 -3.83
N SER A 10 30.08 -0.69 -2.98
CA SER A 10 30.04 -2.11 -2.58
C SER A 10 29.13 -2.38 -1.38
N LEU A 11 28.42 -1.36 -0.87
CA LEU A 11 27.53 -1.50 0.27
C LEU A 11 26.32 -2.36 -0.12
N GLU A 12 26.17 -3.50 0.57
CA GLU A 12 25.05 -4.42 0.34
C GLU A 12 23.88 -4.18 1.30
N ASN A 13 24.15 -3.59 2.47
CA ASN A 13 23.15 -3.37 3.51
C ASN A 13 23.12 -1.90 3.96
N LEU A 14 21.94 -1.28 3.79
CA LEU A 14 21.62 0.03 4.33
C LEU A 14 20.16 0.01 4.79
N SER A 15 19.96 -0.35 6.06
CA SER A 15 18.61 -0.59 6.61
C SER A 15 17.76 0.67 6.77
N ALA A 16 18.39 1.83 6.90
CA ALA A 16 17.73 3.11 7.05
C ALA A 16 18.56 4.23 6.42
N PHE A 17 17.90 5.26 5.88
CA PHE A 17 18.47 6.50 5.41
C PHE A 17 17.64 7.66 5.97
N MET A 18 18.19 8.34 6.99
CA MET A 18 17.55 9.51 7.57
C MET A 18 17.95 10.78 6.81
N VAL A 19 16.96 11.41 6.20
CA VAL A 19 17.11 12.72 5.56
C VAL A 19 17.12 13.80 6.64
N ALA A 20 18.06 14.73 6.54
CA ALA A 20 18.19 15.81 7.52
C ALA A 20 16.98 16.77 7.43
N LYS A 21 16.49 17.22 8.59
CA LYS A 21 15.42 18.20 8.72
C LYS A 21 16.03 19.58 8.48
N ASP A 22 16.03 20.07 7.24
CA ASP A 22 16.59 21.39 6.95
C ASP A 22 15.77 22.48 7.65
N ASN A 23 16.40 23.15 8.63
CA ASN A 23 16.15 24.57 8.96
C ASN A 23 17.44 25.30 9.40
N GLY A 24 18.62 24.68 9.26
CA GLY A 24 19.90 25.32 9.57
C GLY A 24 21.00 24.32 9.90
N VAL A 25 22.09 24.39 9.14
CA VAL A 25 23.44 23.95 9.52
C VAL A 25 23.64 22.45 9.77
N SER A 26 23.99 21.73 8.70
CA SER A 26 25.07 20.73 8.75
C SER A 26 25.56 20.46 7.32
N LYS A 27 26.77 20.92 6.97
CA LYS A 27 27.46 20.53 5.71
C LYS A 27 27.85 19.04 5.68
N HIS A 28 27.58 18.32 6.77
CA HIS A 28 28.01 16.96 7.05
C HIS A 28 26.90 15.92 6.89
N SER A 29 25.67 16.35 6.60
CA SER A 29 24.56 15.43 6.37
C SER A 29 24.49 15.02 4.90
N GLY A 30 24.44 13.71 4.68
CA GLY A 30 24.32 13.14 3.36
C GLY A 30 22.98 13.43 2.71
N ARG A 31 23.00 13.71 1.41
CA ARG A 31 21.80 14.03 0.61
C ARG A 31 21.21 12.78 -0.01
N LEU A 32 19.92 12.82 -0.36
CA LEU A 32 19.24 11.67 -0.98
C LEU A 32 19.95 11.18 -2.26
N GLY A 33 20.57 12.10 -3.02
CA GLY A 33 21.34 11.76 -4.21
C GLY A 33 22.54 10.84 -3.98
N GLU A 34 23.02 10.67 -2.74
CA GLU A 34 24.08 9.72 -2.42
C GLU A 34 23.63 8.26 -2.49
N LEU A 35 22.32 8.00 -2.45
CA LEU A 35 21.80 6.64 -2.63
C LEU A 35 21.94 6.15 -4.07
N ARG A 36 22.15 7.07 -5.03
CA ARG A 36 22.30 6.75 -6.47
C ARG A 36 23.35 5.69 -6.74
N ASP A 37 24.48 5.83 -6.07
CA ASP A 37 25.69 5.09 -6.39
C ASP A 37 25.72 3.73 -5.66
N LEU A 38 24.73 3.48 -4.79
CA LEU A 38 24.56 2.26 -4.01
C LEU A 38 23.81 1.17 -4.77
N ASN A 39 24.40 0.70 -5.85
CA ASN A 39 23.77 -0.28 -6.75
C ASN A 39 23.70 -1.70 -6.18
N ASN A 40 24.38 -1.99 -5.07
CA ASN A 40 24.46 -3.34 -4.50
C ASN A 40 23.52 -3.57 -3.31
N LEU A 41 22.65 -2.63 -2.96
CA LEU A 41 21.71 -2.79 -1.84
C LEU A 41 20.74 -3.95 -2.09
N ARG A 42 20.81 -4.98 -1.26
CA ARG A 42 19.95 -6.18 -1.37
C ARG A 42 18.85 -6.26 -0.31
N ASP A 43 19.00 -5.48 0.76
CA ASP A 43 18.11 -5.48 1.92
C ASP A 43 17.03 -4.39 1.87
N VAL A 44 16.20 -4.35 2.92
CA VAL A 44 15.15 -3.34 3.13
C VAL A 44 15.76 -1.96 3.31
N LEU A 45 15.42 -1.02 2.43
CA LEU A 45 15.79 0.38 2.59
C LEU A 45 14.63 1.20 3.17
N ARG A 46 14.84 1.79 4.34
CA ARG A 46 13.89 2.73 4.94
C ARG A 46 14.35 4.16 4.77
N ILE A 47 13.60 4.98 4.04
CA ILE A 47 13.88 6.42 3.89
C ILE A 47 12.94 7.17 4.83
N MET A 48 13.53 7.93 5.76
CA MET A 48 12.80 8.60 6.85
C MET A 48 12.96 10.13 6.78
N ASN A 49 11.94 10.85 7.24
CA ASN A 49 11.92 12.31 7.42
C ASN A 49 12.05 13.09 6.11
N LEU A 50 11.29 12.69 5.09
CA LEU A 50 11.24 13.37 3.80
C LEU A 50 10.48 14.71 3.84
N CYS A 51 9.89 15.11 4.96
CA CYS A 51 9.03 16.30 5.09
C CYS A 51 9.72 17.68 4.96
N SER A 52 11.04 17.75 4.83
CA SER A 52 11.79 19.03 4.78
C SER A 52 12.88 19.07 3.71
N CYS A 53 12.62 18.57 2.51
CA CYS A 53 13.59 18.60 1.40
C CYS A 53 13.29 19.75 0.42
N PRO A 54 13.82 20.98 0.62
CA PRO A 54 13.52 22.11 -0.27
C PRO A 54 14.15 21.97 -1.66
N ASN A 55 15.20 21.16 -1.82
CA ASN A 55 15.95 21.01 -3.07
C ASN A 55 16.42 19.56 -3.29
N LEU A 56 15.54 18.70 -3.79
CA LEU A 56 15.94 17.43 -4.40
C LEU A 56 16.58 17.71 -5.76
N THR A 57 17.80 18.25 -5.76
CA THR A 57 18.63 18.32 -6.97
C THR A 57 19.07 16.90 -7.32
N SER A 58 18.40 16.33 -8.33
CA SER A 58 18.78 15.17 -9.15
C SER A 58 19.07 13.80 -8.48
N THR A 59 18.28 12.79 -8.92
CA THR A 59 18.52 11.31 -8.98
C THR A 59 18.55 10.46 -7.68
N PRO A 60 18.28 9.11 -7.72
CA PRO A 60 17.17 8.37 -8.35
C PRO A 60 16.59 7.24 -7.44
N LEU A 61 15.57 6.51 -7.95
CA LEU A 61 15.26 5.14 -7.48
C LEU A 61 16.51 4.26 -7.59
N ILE A 62 16.81 3.53 -6.53
CA ILE A 62 17.96 2.63 -6.45
C ILE A 62 17.60 1.34 -7.20
N PRO A 63 18.27 1.01 -8.31
CA PRO A 63 17.83 -0.06 -9.22
C PRO A 63 17.79 -1.46 -8.60
N SER A 64 18.50 -1.68 -7.49
CA SER A 64 18.59 -2.98 -6.79
C SER A 64 17.64 -3.16 -5.60
N VAL A 65 16.99 -2.08 -5.11
CA VAL A 65 16.17 -2.17 -3.91
C VAL A 65 14.88 -2.93 -4.20
N GLN A 66 14.69 -4.05 -3.51
CA GLN A 66 13.48 -4.87 -3.60
C GLN A 66 12.42 -4.47 -2.56
N HIS A 67 12.83 -3.82 -1.47
CA HIS A 67 11.91 -3.38 -0.41
C HIS A 67 12.24 -1.95 0.02
N LEU A 68 11.31 -1.03 -0.27
CA LEU A 68 11.40 0.38 0.06
C LEU A 68 10.32 0.74 1.08
N VAL A 69 10.73 1.45 2.14
CA VAL A 69 9.81 2.08 3.09
C VAL A 69 10.02 3.59 3.03
N LEU A 70 8.95 4.33 2.75
CA LEU A 70 8.90 5.79 2.76
C LEU A 70 8.13 6.22 4.00
N LYS A 71 8.82 6.85 4.95
CA LYS A 71 8.24 7.23 6.25
C LYS A 71 8.41 8.70 6.56
N ASN A 72 7.38 9.31 7.15
CA ASN A 72 7.39 10.72 7.56
C ASN A 72 7.73 11.64 6.37
N ALA A 73 6.99 11.49 5.26
CA ALA A 73 7.20 12.25 4.04
C ALA A 73 6.15 13.35 3.86
N SER A 74 6.36 14.20 2.86
CA SER A 74 5.30 15.08 2.33
C SER A 74 4.85 14.60 0.95
N LYS A 75 3.64 14.96 0.54
CA LYS A 75 3.12 14.78 -0.82
C LYS A 75 4.07 15.37 -1.86
N LYS A 76 4.69 16.53 -1.56
CA LYS A 76 5.70 17.16 -2.42
C LYS A 76 6.92 16.27 -2.56
N SER A 77 7.45 15.74 -1.46
CA SER A 77 8.65 14.89 -1.48
C SER A 77 8.40 13.57 -2.19
N LEU A 78 7.20 12.99 -2.05
CA LEU A 78 6.79 11.86 -2.89
C LEU A 78 6.83 12.24 -4.36
N LYS A 79 6.21 13.34 -4.78
CA LYS A 79 6.24 13.80 -6.18
C LYS A 79 7.65 14.09 -6.69
N ASP A 80 8.51 14.64 -5.84
CA ASP A 80 9.88 14.95 -6.23
C ASP A 80 10.69 13.68 -6.45
N ILE A 81 10.49 12.63 -5.63
CA ILE A 81 11.03 11.28 -5.90
C ILE A 81 10.60 10.75 -7.30
N LEU A 82 9.46 11.22 -7.83
CA LEU A 82 8.88 10.77 -9.11
C LEU A 82 9.31 11.57 -10.33
N LYS A 83 9.40 12.90 -10.20
CA LYS A 83 9.87 13.79 -11.29
C LYS A 83 11.30 13.45 -11.74
N MET A 84 12.03 12.71 -10.92
CA MET A 84 13.41 12.28 -11.16
C MET A 84 13.58 11.32 -12.34
N LYS A 85 12.51 10.73 -12.91
CA LYS A 85 12.58 9.95 -14.17
C LYS A 85 12.54 10.79 -15.46
N ILE A 86 11.97 12.00 -15.44
CA ILE A 86 11.71 12.77 -16.67
C ILE A 86 12.95 13.57 -17.13
N SER A 87 13.93 13.76 -16.25
CA SER A 87 15.13 14.58 -16.51
C SER A 87 16.42 13.75 -16.55
N VAL A 88 16.38 12.60 -17.21
CA VAL A 88 17.59 11.89 -17.64
C VAL A 88 17.60 11.95 -19.16
N HIS A 89 18.68 12.52 -19.71
CA HIS A 89 18.95 12.83 -21.12
C HIS A 89 18.09 12.11 -22.19
N PRO A 90 17.67 12.82 -23.27
CA PRO A 90 16.79 12.30 -24.35
C PRO A 90 17.39 11.16 -25.21
N PHE A 91 18.47 10.51 -24.79
CA PHE A 91 19.22 9.55 -25.61
C PHE A 91 19.47 8.18 -24.96
N LEU A 92 18.97 7.89 -23.75
CA LEU A 92 19.07 6.53 -23.17
C LEU A 92 17.68 6.02 -22.75
N PHE A 93 17.01 5.35 -23.68
CA PHE A 93 15.80 4.54 -23.50
C PHE A 93 16.08 3.28 -22.66
N PHE A 94 16.67 3.42 -21.48
CA PHE A 94 16.68 2.33 -20.54
C PHE A 94 15.50 2.48 -19.58
N ASP A 95 14.35 1.98 -20.04
CA ASP A 95 13.27 1.52 -19.18
C ASP A 95 13.81 0.37 -18.33
N PHE A 96 14.55 0.68 -17.27
CA PHE A 96 14.81 -0.32 -16.24
C PHE A 96 13.51 -0.45 -15.43
N PRO A 97 12.76 -1.57 -15.57
CA PRO A 97 11.65 -1.83 -14.69
C PRO A 97 12.21 -1.93 -13.27
N SER A 98 11.54 -1.27 -12.33
CA SER A 98 11.93 -1.34 -10.94
C SER A 98 11.97 -2.80 -10.48
N GLN A 99 13.04 -3.20 -9.78
CA GLN A 99 13.10 -4.51 -9.09
C GLN A 99 12.31 -4.50 -7.78
N LEU A 100 11.67 -3.37 -7.45
CA LEU A 100 10.92 -3.19 -6.22
C LEU A 100 9.73 -4.16 -6.15
N LYS A 101 9.77 -5.04 -5.15
CA LYS A 101 8.71 -6.01 -4.84
C LYS A 101 7.82 -5.51 -3.71
N ILE A 102 8.36 -4.73 -2.78
CA ILE A 102 7.65 -4.26 -1.59
C ILE A 102 7.79 -2.75 -1.45
N LEU A 103 6.66 -2.05 -1.35
CA LEU A 103 6.60 -0.62 -1.09
C LEU A 103 5.75 -0.38 0.15
N GLN A 104 6.29 0.35 1.11
CA GLN A 104 5.56 0.81 2.30
C GLN A 104 5.55 2.33 2.33
N ILE A 105 4.37 2.91 2.46
CA ILE A 105 4.13 4.34 2.57
C ILE A 105 3.55 4.57 3.96
N GLU A 106 4.31 5.22 4.83
CA GLU A 106 3.97 5.36 6.24
C GLU A 106 4.00 6.82 6.70
N ASN A 107 2.98 7.23 7.46
CA ASN A 107 2.95 8.52 8.16
C ASN A 107 3.15 9.72 7.22
N ILE A 108 2.26 9.86 6.23
CA ILE A 108 2.25 11.02 5.30
C ILE A 108 0.98 11.83 5.53
N GLU A 109 1.11 12.90 6.29
CA GLU A 109 -0.01 13.69 6.81
C GLU A 109 -0.74 14.50 5.73
N ASP A 110 -0.06 14.90 4.66
CA ASP A 110 -0.60 15.72 3.55
C ASP A 110 -0.92 14.90 2.29
N LEU A 111 -0.89 13.57 2.36
CA LEU A 111 -1.18 12.70 1.22
C LEU A 111 -2.69 12.58 0.99
N GLU A 112 -3.21 13.31 0.01
CA GLU A 112 -4.62 13.24 -0.37
C GLU A 112 -4.95 12.09 -1.32
N PHE A 113 -4.00 11.73 -2.18
CA PHE A 113 -4.11 10.66 -3.17
C PHE A 113 -2.72 10.11 -3.50
N LEU A 114 -2.66 8.82 -3.87
CA LEU A 114 -1.43 8.26 -4.40
C LEU A 114 -1.15 8.82 -5.81
N PRO A 115 0.04 9.40 -6.06
CA PRO A 115 0.40 9.86 -7.39
C PRO A 115 0.50 8.67 -8.35
N GLU A 116 -0.22 8.70 -9.47
CA GLU A 116 -0.23 7.62 -10.46
C GLU A 116 1.17 7.37 -11.03
N GLU A 117 1.95 8.45 -11.17
CA GLU A 117 3.32 8.44 -11.69
C GLU A 117 4.29 7.62 -10.82
N LEU A 118 3.96 7.39 -9.53
CA LEU A 118 4.71 6.50 -8.64
C LEU A 118 4.56 5.05 -9.05
N LEU A 119 3.38 4.67 -9.51
CA LEU A 119 3.01 3.27 -9.64
C LEU A 119 3.13 2.78 -11.08
N THR A 120 3.13 3.68 -12.07
CA THR A 120 3.39 3.38 -13.51
C THR A 120 4.66 2.55 -13.71
N ASN A 121 5.67 2.76 -12.86
CA ASN A 121 7.00 2.16 -13.00
C ASN A 121 7.23 0.95 -12.08
N LEU A 122 6.26 0.63 -11.23
CA LEU A 122 6.35 -0.41 -10.21
C LEU A 122 5.61 -1.67 -10.66
N THR A 123 5.84 -2.08 -11.90
CA THR A 123 5.18 -3.25 -12.51
C THR A 123 5.58 -4.58 -11.86
N SER A 124 6.75 -4.63 -11.20
CA SER A 124 7.22 -5.78 -10.41
C SER A 124 6.71 -5.80 -8.97
N LEU A 125 5.93 -4.79 -8.54
CA LEU A 125 5.50 -4.65 -7.17
C LEU A 125 4.51 -5.75 -6.79
N GLN A 126 4.85 -6.51 -5.75
CA GLN A 126 4.08 -7.63 -5.23
C GLN A 126 3.34 -7.25 -3.96
N GLN A 127 3.87 -6.33 -3.15
CA GLN A 127 3.29 -5.93 -1.88
C GLN A 127 3.27 -4.41 -1.73
N LEU A 128 2.10 -3.87 -1.38
CA LEU A 128 1.90 -2.46 -1.12
C LEU A 128 1.29 -2.28 0.26
N TYR A 129 1.93 -1.46 1.07
CA TYR A 129 1.46 -1.08 2.40
C TYR A 129 1.25 0.44 2.44
N ILE A 130 0.06 0.88 2.83
CA ILE A 130 -0.27 2.29 3.07
C ILE A 130 -0.70 2.38 4.53
N ARG A 131 0.07 3.09 5.35
CA ARG A 131 -0.15 3.13 6.80
C ARG A 131 -0.12 4.55 7.33
N TYR A 132 -1.05 4.90 8.21
CA TYR A 132 -1.06 6.19 8.93
C TYR A 132 -1.02 7.39 7.96
N CYS A 133 -1.81 7.34 6.89
CA CYS A 133 -1.97 8.46 5.97
C CYS A 133 -3.38 9.04 6.18
N PRO A 134 -3.58 9.97 7.14
CA PRO A 134 -4.91 10.33 7.61
C PRO A 134 -5.75 11.06 6.56
N ARG A 135 -5.12 11.84 5.66
CA ARG A 135 -5.81 12.65 4.63
C ARG A 135 -6.03 11.94 3.30
N ILE A 136 -5.62 10.67 3.16
CA ILE A 136 -5.76 9.98 1.88
C ILE A 136 -7.23 9.66 1.64
N THR A 137 -7.79 10.18 0.55
CA THR A 137 -9.20 9.99 0.22
C THR A 137 -9.41 8.96 -0.87
N LYS A 138 -8.41 8.73 -1.74
CA LYS A 138 -8.51 7.84 -2.90
C LYS A 138 -7.19 7.12 -3.21
N VAL A 139 -7.29 5.86 -3.65
CA VAL A 139 -6.16 5.02 -4.13
C VAL A 139 -6.39 4.44 -5.54
N SER A 140 -7.50 4.76 -6.21
CA SER A 140 -8.06 3.95 -7.30
C SER A 140 -7.45 4.13 -8.69
N SER A 141 -7.01 5.33 -9.09
CA SER A 141 -6.33 5.56 -10.39
C SER A 141 -4.98 4.83 -10.48
N ALA A 142 -4.41 4.58 -9.32
CA ALA A 142 -3.09 4.03 -9.08
C ALA A 142 -2.98 2.52 -9.41
N PHE A 143 -4.09 1.77 -9.32
CA PHE A 143 -4.08 0.30 -9.45
C PHE A 143 -3.89 -0.24 -10.86
N ARG A 144 -4.14 0.57 -11.90
CA ARG A 144 -4.01 0.13 -13.30
C ARG A 144 -2.60 -0.33 -13.70
N HIS A 145 -1.60 0.12 -12.95
CA HIS A 145 -0.19 -0.18 -13.20
C HIS A 145 0.36 -1.31 -12.33
N LEU A 146 -0.38 -1.71 -11.29
CA LEU A 146 0.06 -2.69 -10.28
C LEU A 146 -0.37 -4.12 -10.65
N THR A 147 0.00 -4.56 -11.85
CA THR A 147 -0.44 -5.85 -12.41
C THR A 147 0.17 -7.07 -11.72
N SER A 148 1.29 -6.91 -11.01
CA SER A 148 1.94 -7.97 -10.23
C SER A 148 1.55 -7.99 -8.75
N LEU A 149 0.68 -7.08 -8.30
CA LEU A 149 0.38 -6.92 -6.88
C LEU A 149 -0.36 -8.14 -6.35
N GLU A 150 0.19 -8.75 -5.31
CA GLU A 150 -0.36 -9.93 -4.63
C GLU A 150 -0.91 -9.58 -3.24
N HIS A 151 -0.33 -8.59 -2.55
CA HIS A 151 -0.70 -8.19 -1.19
C HIS A 151 -0.91 -6.68 -1.11
N LEU A 152 -2.10 -6.27 -0.65
CA LEU A 152 -2.42 -4.88 -0.36
C LEU A 152 -2.86 -4.74 1.10
N VAL A 153 -2.20 -3.84 1.83
CA VAL A 153 -2.53 -3.53 3.22
C VAL A 153 -2.74 -2.03 3.35
N ILE A 154 -3.88 -1.65 3.89
CA ILE A 154 -4.24 -0.27 4.19
C ILE A 154 -4.60 -0.19 5.66
N LEU A 155 -3.88 0.64 6.41
CA LEU A 155 -3.98 0.72 7.87
C LEU A 155 -4.05 2.17 8.34
N ALA A 156 -5.04 2.49 9.18
CA ALA A 156 -5.19 3.82 9.79
C ALA A 156 -5.17 4.96 8.76
N CYS A 157 -6.03 4.84 7.75
CA CYS A 157 -6.28 5.87 6.74
C CYS A 157 -7.71 6.39 6.94
N GLU A 158 -7.87 7.37 7.83
CA GLU A 158 -9.17 7.78 8.38
C GLU A 158 -10.12 8.35 7.32
N GLU A 159 -9.60 9.16 6.40
CA GLU A 159 -10.38 9.80 5.34
C GLU A 159 -10.58 8.91 4.11
N LEU A 160 -10.02 7.70 4.09
CA LEU A 160 -10.05 6.85 2.91
C LEU A 160 -11.41 6.17 2.77
N ASP A 161 -12.09 6.53 1.69
CA ASP A 161 -13.29 5.84 1.25
C ASP A 161 -12.95 4.99 0.02
N LEU A 162 -13.13 3.68 0.17
CA LEU A 162 -12.93 2.72 -0.92
C LEU A 162 -14.25 2.37 -1.61
N SER A 163 -15.39 2.80 -1.06
CA SER A 163 -16.70 2.53 -1.63
C SER A 163 -16.83 3.14 -3.03
N ASP A 164 -17.69 2.53 -3.85
CA ASP A 164 -17.90 3.01 -5.20
C ASP A 164 -18.69 4.32 -5.17
N SER A 165 -18.18 5.34 -5.83
CA SER A 165 -18.92 6.57 -6.11
C SER A 165 -19.94 6.31 -7.24
N GLU A 166 -21.05 7.05 -7.25
CA GLU A 166 -22.13 6.95 -8.25
C GLU A 166 -21.66 7.13 -9.71
N ASP A 167 -20.47 7.70 -9.91
CA ASP A 167 -19.81 7.75 -11.21
C ASP A 167 -19.17 6.38 -11.54
N HIS A 168 -19.71 5.70 -12.57
CA HIS A 168 -19.36 4.43 -13.26
C HIS A 168 -17.87 3.98 -13.33
N SER A 169 -17.12 4.11 -12.24
CA SER A 169 -15.70 3.81 -12.07
C SER A 169 -15.49 2.50 -11.27
N ASP A 170 -16.49 1.63 -11.32
CA ASP A 170 -16.59 0.32 -10.68
C ASP A 170 -15.48 -0.65 -11.12
N MET A 171 -14.72 -0.31 -12.16
CA MET A 171 -13.71 -1.16 -12.75
C MET A 171 -12.28 -0.95 -12.24
N ARG A 172 -12.05 -0.04 -11.28
CA ARG A 172 -10.70 0.29 -10.76
C ARG A 172 -9.88 -0.90 -10.24
N TRP A 173 -10.56 -1.90 -9.66
CA TRP A 173 -9.91 -3.07 -9.06
C TRP A 173 -9.58 -4.16 -10.10
N GLN A 174 -10.19 -4.12 -11.29
CA GLN A 174 -10.04 -5.15 -12.34
C GLN A 174 -8.59 -5.35 -12.81
N TYR A 175 -7.75 -4.34 -12.59
CA TYR A 175 -6.34 -4.38 -12.97
C TYR A 175 -5.48 -5.20 -12.01
N LEU A 176 -5.94 -5.41 -10.77
CA LEU A 176 -5.23 -6.16 -9.73
C LEU A 176 -5.40 -7.68 -9.90
N ARG A 177 -5.08 -8.20 -11.09
CA ARG A 177 -5.36 -9.59 -11.50
C ARG A 177 -4.64 -10.65 -10.66
N ARG A 178 -3.63 -10.27 -9.89
CA ARG A 178 -2.84 -11.20 -9.04
C ARG A 178 -3.08 -11.02 -7.55
N LEU A 179 -3.97 -10.11 -7.15
CA LEU A 179 -4.17 -9.80 -5.75
C LEU A 179 -4.76 -11.01 -5.02
N ARG A 180 -4.06 -11.48 -3.99
CA ARG A 180 -4.43 -12.64 -3.17
C ARG A 180 -4.85 -12.26 -1.77
N VAL A 181 -4.26 -11.19 -1.23
CA VAL A 181 -4.47 -10.74 0.14
C VAL A 181 -4.82 -9.26 0.16
N LEU A 182 -5.96 -8.95 0.78
CA LEU A 182 -6.38 -7.58 1.07
C LEU A 182 -6.61 -7.44 2.57
N GLN A 183 -5.97 -6.44 3.18
CA GLN A 183 -6.16 -6.10 4.59
C GLN A 183 -6.56 -4.64 4.73
N LEU A 184 -7.70 -4.41 5.37
CA LEU A 184 -8.29 -3.11 5.63
C LEU A 184 -8.42 -2.93 7.15
N VAL A 185 -7.62 -2.05 7.74
CA VAL A 185 -7.52 -1.92 9.20
C VAL A 185 -7.69 -0.46 9.63
N ASN A 186 -8.51 -0.20 10.64
CA ASN A 186 -8.75 1.14 11.19
C ASN A 186 -9.23 2.14 10.11
N LEU A 187 -10.23 1.77 9.29
CA LEU A 187 -10.77 2.62 8.23
C LEU A 187 -12.15 3.17 8.62
N ASN A 188 -12.16 4.39 9.17
CA ASN A 188 -13.36 5.01 9.72
C ASN A 188 -14.40 5.37 8.67
N LYS A 189 -14.00 5.82 7.47
CA LYS A 189 -14.94 6.17 6.39
C LYS A 189 -15.40 5.01 5.52
N LEU A 190 -14.88 3.80 5.75
CA LEU A 190 -15.24 2.64 4.94
C LEU A 190 -16.66 2.17 5.28
N ALA A 191 -17.65 2.62 4.50
CA ALA A 191 -19.05 2.26 4.70
C ALA A 191 -19.43 0.91 4.06
N SER A 192 -18.78 0.57 2.94
CA SER A 192 -18.99 -0.68 2.21
C SER A 192 -17.69 -1.16 1.55
N ILE A 193 -17.57 -2.46 1.34
CA ILE A 193 -16.48 -3.03 0.55
C ILE A 193 -16.68 -2.63 -0.93
N PRO A 194 -15.61 -2.34 -1.71
CA PRO A 194 -15.75 -1.92 -3.11
C PRO A 194 -16.35 -3.04 -3.98
N LYS A 195 -17.38 -2.74 -4.79
CA LYS A 195 -17.97 -3.70 -5.73
C LYS A 195 -17.00 -4.11 -6.81
N GLY A 196 -16.08 -3.23 -7.20
CA GLY A 196 -15.09 -3.53 -8.23
C GLY A 196 -14.20 -4.73 -7.93
N LEU A 197 -14.04 -5.12 -6.66
CA LEU A 197 -13.30 -6.32 -6.29
C LEU A 197 -13.96 -7.62 -6.82
N GLN A 198 -15.22 -7.59 -7.28
CA GLN A 198 -15.85 -8.69 -8.03
C GLN A 198 -15.06 -9.10 -9.26
N HIS A 199 -14.28 -8.16 -9.82
CA HIS A 199 -13.42 -8.37 -10.97
C HIS A 199 -12.01 -8.88 -10.59
N VAL A 200 -11.80 -9.27 -9.33
CA VAL A 200 -10.54 -9.80 -8.78
C VAL A 200 -10.74 -11.24 -8.31
N PRO A 201 -10.88 -12.22 -9.23
CA PRO A 201 -11.17 -13.61 -8.89
C PRO A 201 -10.02 -14.32 -8.18
N THR A 202 -8.85 -13.69 -8.10
CA THR A 202 -7.66 -14.24 -7.44
C THR A 202 -7.60 -13.94 -5.95
N LEU A 203 -8.48 -13.08 -5.43
CA LEU A 203 -8.50 -12.72 -4.02
C LEU A 203 -8.86 -13.94 -3.18
N ARG A 204 -7.97 -14.30 -2.25
CA ARG A 204 -8.07 -15.50 -1.39
C ARG A 204 -8.29 -15.17 0.07
N LYS A 205 -7.73 -14.07 0.55
CA LYS A 205 -7.79 -13.68 1.96
C LYS A 205 -8.22 -12.23 2.07
N LEU A 206 -9.27 -12.00 2.85
CA LEU A 206 -9.75 -10.67 3.21
C LEU A 206 -9.71 -10.52 4.73
N THR A 207 -9.01 -9.51 5.21
CA THR A 207 -8.99 -9.12 6.63
C THR A 207 -9.57 -7.72 6.76
N ILE A 208 -10.53 -7.57 7.65
CA ILE A 208 -11.15 -6.29 8.00
C ILE A 208 -11.10 -6.16 9.51
N GLN A 209 -10.48 -5.10 10.02
CA GLN A 209 -10.34 -4.89 11.46
C GLN A 209 -10.63 -3.44 11.82
N ASN A 210 -11.44 -3.23 12.85
CA ASN A 210 -11.74 -1.92 13.42
C ASN A 210 -12.23 -0.90 12.36
N CYS A 211 -13.21 -1.32 11.56
CA CYS A 211 -13.91 -0.47 10.59
C CYS A 211 -15.34 -0.22 11.11
N PRO A 212 -15.58 0.85 11.89
CA PRO A 212 -16.82 1.02 12.65
C PRO A 212 -18.06 1.32 11.81
N ASN A 213 -17.89 1.95 10.65
CA ASN A 213 -18.98 2.34 9.76
C ASN A 213 -19.27 1.31 8.65
N LEU A 214 -18.60 0.16 8.65
CA LEU A 214 -18.80 -0.87 7.64
C LEU A 214 -20.11 -1.61 7.91
N ILE A 215 -21.10 -1.43 7.03
CA ILE A 215 -22.46 -1.96 7.24
C ILE A 215 -22.72 -3.25 6.46
N SER A 216 -22.03 -3.53 5.36
CA SER A 216 -22.37 -4.67 4.51
C SER A 216 -21.18 -5.34 3.84
N LEU A 217 -21.33 -6.66 3.67
CA LEU A 217 -20.51 -7.46 2.78
C LEU A 217 -21.25 -7.65 1.45
N LEU A 218 -20.50 -7.58 0.35
CA LEU A 218 -21.03 -7.75 -1.00
C LEU A 218 -21.15 -9.23 -1.39
N GLU A 219 -21.99 -9.52 -2.37
CA GLU A 219 -22.34 -10.90 -2.79
C GLU A 219 -21.22 -11.65 -3.51
N TRP A 220 -20.21 -10.95 -4.05
CA TRP A 220 -19.08 -11.56 -4.72
C TRP A 220 -18.02 -12.00 -3.68
N MET A 221 -18.09 -13.22 -3.16
CA MET A 221 -17.00 -13.74 -2.31
C MET A 221 -16.56 -15.15 -2.70
N GLY A 222 -17.00 -15.64 -3.87
CA GLY A 222 -16.82 -17.03 -4.29
C GLY A 222 -15.37 -17.53 -4.37
N SER A 223 -14.38 -16.64 -4.51
CA SER A 223 -12.96 -17.00 -4.58
C SER A 223 -12.24 -17.04 -3.23
N LEU A 224 -12.85 -16.47 -2.18
CA LEU A 224 -12.25 -16.33 -0.86
C LEU A 224 -12.09 -17.70 -0.18
N THR A 225 -10.90 -17.89 0.38
CA THR A 225 -10.54 -19.06 1.19
C THR A 225 -10.43 -18.72 2.67
N ALA A 226 -10.27 -17.43 3.00
CA ALA A 226 -10.23 -16.96 4.37
C ALA A 226 -10.85 -15.56 4.49
N LEU A 227 -11.66 -15.37 5.53
CA LEU A 227 -12.24 -14.11 5.93
C LEU A 227 -11.97 -13.89 7.42
N TRP A 228 -11.41 -12.74 7.77
CA TRP A 228 -11.21 -12.30 9.15
C TRP A 228 -11.90 -10.97 9.33
N ILE A 229 -12.84 -10.90 10.29
CA ILE A 229 -13.52 -9.66 10.69
C ILE A 229 -13.32 -9.46 12.18
N GLU A 230 -12.90 -8.29 12.62
CA GLU A 230 -12.65 -8.01 14.03
C GLU A 230 -12.98 -6.56 14.33
N GLU A 231 -13.62 -6.29 15.48
CA GLU A 231 -13.92 -4.91 15.93
C GLU A 231 -14.75 -4.10 14.90
N CYS A 232 -15.62 -4.75 14.14
CA CYS A 232 -16.50 -4.12 13.16
C CYS A 232 -17.98 -4.13 13.62
N PRO A 233 -18.39 -3.32 14.61
CA PRO A 233 -19.66 -3.47 15.34
C PRO A 233 -20.90 -3.58 14.43
N GLN A 234 -21.04 -2.70 13.44
CA GLN A 234 -22.20 -2.68 12.55
C GLN A 234 -22.28 -3.92 11.65
N LEU A 235 -21.13 -4.41 11.17
CA LEU A 235 -21.06 -5.63 10.38
C LEU A 235 -21.27 -6.88 11.24
N LEU A 236 -20.76 -6.86 12.47
CA LEU A 236 -20.85 -7.97 13.41
C LEU A 236 -22.30 -8.26 13.82
N GLU A 237 -23.11 -7.23 14.09
CA GLU A 237 -24.55 -7.40 14.33
C GLU A 237 -25.24 -8.15 13.18
N ARG A 238 -24.73 -7.95 11.96
CA ARG A 238 -25.23 -8.58 10.74
C ARG A 238 -24.57 -9.91 10.39
N CYS A 239 -23.56 -10.36 11.14
CA CYS A 239 -22.81 -11.61 10.88
C CYS A 239 -22.88 -12.64 12.03
N LYS A 240 -23.39 -12.26 13.21
CA LYS A 240 -23.28 -13.04 14.47
C LYS A 240 -24.21 -14.26 14.61
N SER A 241 -24.97 -14.67 13.60
CA SER A 241 -25.90 -15.81 13.73
C SER A 241 -26.26 -16.48 12.40
N ASN A 242 -26.64 -17.75 12.44
CA ASN A 242 -27.15 -18.57 11.32
C ASN A 242 -28.44 -18.01 10.67
N ILE A 243 -28.99 -16.92 11.24
CA ILE A 243 -30.19 -16.21 10.78
C ILE A 243 -29.81 -14.89 10.09
N CYS A 244 -28.53 -14.50 10.09
CA CYS A 244 -28.16 -13.17 9.64
C CYS A 244 -28.14 -13.05 8.11
N VAL A 245 -28.52 -11.86 7.62
CA VAL A 245 -28.80 -11.57 6.21
C VAL A 245 -27.59 -11.79 5.31
N ASP A 246 -26.38 -11.62 5.86
CA ASP A 246 -25.13 -11.72 5.11
C ASP A 246 -24.43 -13.08 5.28
N TRP A 247 -24.90 -13.98 6.17
CA TRP A 247 -24.30 -15.32 6.36
C TRP A 247 -24.25 -16.16 5.08
N PRO A 248 -25.34 -16.24 4.27
CA PRO A 248 -25.31 -16.99 3.03
C PRO A 248 -24.23 -16.51 2.04
N LYS A 249 -23.80 -15.25 2.16
CA LYS A 249 -22.76 -14.67 1.30
C LYS A 249 -21.36 -15.12 1.70
N ILE A 250 -21.13 -15.55 2.94
CA ILE A 250 -19.80 -15.95 3.44
C ILE A 250 -19.71 -17.44 3.77
N ALA A 251 -20.82 -18.16 3.91
CA ALA A 251 -20.87 -19.55 4.38
C ALA A 251 -20.05 -20.54 3.55
N HIS A 252 -19.78 -20.23 2.27
CA HIS A 252 -18.94 -21.04 1.40
C HIS A 252 -17.44 -20.88 1.67
N ILE A 253 -17.03 -19.88 2.46
CA ILE A 253 -15.63 -19.61 2.78
C ILE A 253 -15.15 -20.62 3.83
N PRO A 254 -14.08 -21.39 3.58
CA PRO A 254 -13.69 -22.47 4.46
C PRO A 254 -13.07 -22.01 5.78
N ASN A 255 -12.50 -20.79 5.84
CA ASN A 255 -11.88 -20.26 7.05
C ASN A 255 -12.50 -18.90 7.39
N ILE A 256 -13.24 -18.83 8.48
CA ILE A 256 -13.91 -17.60 8.93
C ILE A 256 -13.57 -17.38 10.40
N SER A 257 -12.99 -16.22 10.69
CA SER A 257 -12.74 -15.72 12.05
C SER A 257 -13.49 -14.40 12.25
N ILE A 258 -14.25 -14.31 13.34
CA ILE A 258 -15.04 -13.13 13.72
C ILE A 258 -14.81 -12.82 15.20
N ASP A 259 -14.34 -11.62 15.54
CA ASP A 259 -14.03 -11.18 16.93
C ASP A 259 -13.21 -12.25 17.70
N ASP A 260 -12.07 -12.66 17.14
CA ASP A 260 -11.18 -13.71 17.67
C ASP A 260 -11.83 -15.10 17.86
N ARG A 261 -13.04 -15.31 17.33
CA ARG A 261 -13.72 -16.61 17.32
C ARG A 261 -13.70 -17.20 15.93
N TRP A 262 -13.11 -18.38 15.82
CA TRP A 262 -13.23 -19.19 14.62
C TRP A 262 -14.67 -19.69 14.48
N ILE A 263 -15.34 -19.33 13.39
CA ILE A 263 -16.67 -19.85 13.05
C ILE A 263 -16.55 -21.06 12.12
N GLN A 264 -15.63 -21.00 11.15
CA GLN A 264 -15.30 -22.12 10.26
C GLN A 264 -13.79 -22.27 10.16
N VAL A 265 -13.30 -23.50 10.20
CA VAL A 265 -11.89 -23.86 9.96
C VAL A 265 -11.85 -25.03 8.99
N ASN A 266 -11.18 -24.86 7.85
CA ASN A 266 -11.15 -25.84 6.76
C ASN A 266 -12.54 -26.35 6.33
N GLY A 267 -13.54 -25.48 6.36
CA GLY A 267 -14.93 -25.78 6.00
C GLY A 267 -15.76 -26.40 7.13
N CYS A 268 -15.15 -26.77 8.26
CA CYS A 268 -15.87 -27.29 9.41
C CYS A 268 -16.29 -26.17 10.35
N TYR A 269 -17.58 -26.12 10.70
CA TYR A 269 -18.09 -25.21 11.72
C TYR A 269 -17.48 -25.52 13.09
N LYS A 270 -17.10 -24.48 13.81
CA LYS A 270 -16.65 -24.55 15.20
C LYS A 270 -17.81 -24.12 16.11
N LEU A 271 -18.09 -24.95 17.12
CA LEU A 271 -19.11 -24.71 18.16
C LEU A 271 -18.54 -23.79 19.25
#